data_AF-A0A7J3V3G4-F1
#
_entry.id   AF-A0A7J3V3G4-F1
#
_cell.length_a   1.000
_cell.length_b   1.000
_cell.length_c   1.000
_cell.angle_alpha   90.00
_cell.angle_beta   90.00
_cell.angle_gamma   90.00
#
_symmetry.space_group_name_H-M   'P 1'
#
loop_
_entity.id
_entity.type
_entity.pdbx_description
1 polymer ?
#
loop_
_entity_poly.entity_id
_entity_poly.type
_entity_poly.pdbx_seq_one_letter_code
_entity_poly.pdbx_strand_id
1 'polypeptide(L)'
;MSVKQLKYLAKVKESSGLLFYQLVNKLSVELHVPKSTVRWNLGRLRDSGMIIAGNKDAKGVPIKLTEKGEIALQIMKGEYEFLGKNYCPKALFKAMHYFHIHGNDDEAKKIH
;
A
#
# COMPACT_ATOMS: atom_id res chain seq x y z
N MET A 1 2.39 -8.10 0.72
CA MET A 1 2.53 -6.63 0.58
C MET A 1 3.59 -6.19 1.58
N SER A 2 4.65 -5.49 1.15
CA SER A 2 5.75 -5.13 2.07
C SER A 2 5.45 -3.85 2.86
N VAL A 3 6.10 -3.67 4.02
CA VAL A 3 6.00 -2.43 4.84
C VAL A 3 6.33 -1.17 4.01
N LYS A 4 7.26 -1.27 3.06
CA LYS A 4 7.56 -0.18 2.13
C LYS A 4 6.37 0.16 1.24
N GLN A 5 5.69 -0.84 0.66
CA GLN A 5 4.50 -0.62 -0.18
C GLN A 5 3.35 0.04 0.58
N LEU A 6 3.22 -0.29 1.86
CA LEU A 6 2.26 0.33 2.77
C LEU A 6 2.51 1.83 2.98
N LYS A 7 3.77 2.22 3.15
CA LYS A 7 4.15 3.64 3.23
C LYS A 7 3.75 4.39 1.95
N TYR A 8 3.98 3.82 0.78
CA TYR A 8 3.54 4.42 -0.49
C TYR A 8 2.01 4.53 -0.58
N LEU A 9 1.29 3.52 -0.12
CA LEU A 9 -0.18 3.51 -0.13
C LEU A 9 -0.76 4.62 0.75
N ALA A 10 -0.22 4.80 1.96
CA ALA A 10 -0.59 5.91 2.85
C ALA A 10 -0.33 7.28 2.18
N LYS A 11 0.82 7.42 1.52
CA LYS A 11 1.17 8.66 0.81
C LYS A 11 0.30 8.95 -0.40
N VAL A 12 -0.23 7.92 -1.07
CA VAL A 12 -1.24 8.09 -2.13
C VAL A 12 -2.52 8.70 -1.54
N LYS A 13 -2.98 8.23 -0.38
CA LYS A 13 -4.18 8.79 0.29
C LYS A 13 -4.01 10.26 0.65
N GLU A 14 -2.87 10.62 1.25
CA GLU A 14 -2.52 12.02 1.61
C GLU A 14 -2.41 12.94 0.39
N SER A 15 -2.16 12.37 -0.79
CA SER A 15 -1.90 13.11 -2.03
C SER A 15 -2.95 12.83 -3.11
N SER A 16 -4.15 12.43 -2.68
CA SER A 16 -5.29 12.18 -3.58
C SER A 16 -5.56 13.42 -4.43
N GLY A 17 -5.81 13.21 -5.72
CA GLY A 17 -6.06 14.29 -6.68
C GLY A 17 -4.82 14.79 -7.43
N LEU A 18 -3.60 14.39 -7.04
CA LEU A 18 -2.41 14.66 -7.85
C LEU A 18 -2.34 13.76 -9.09
N LEU A 19 -1.74 14.26 -10.17
CA LEU A 19 -1.37 13.42 -11.30
C LEU A 19 -0.19 12.50 -10.94
N PHE A 20 -0.09 11.37 -11.63
CA PHE A 20 0.96 10.37 -11.38
C PHE A 20 2.38 10.98 -11.37
N TYR A 21 2.70 11.85 -12.33
CA TYR A 21 4.03 12.48 -12.38
C TYR A 21 4.27 13.44 -11.21
N GLN A 22 3.23 14.14 -10.75
CA GLN A 22 3.32 15.09 -9.63
C GLN A 22 3.59 14.32 -8.34
N LEU A 23 2.88 13.22 -8.11
CA LEU A 23 3.13 12.34 -6.97
C LEU A 23 4.56 11.76 -7.03
N VAL A 24 5.01 11.31 -8.21
CA VAL A 24 6.37 10.80 -8.38
C VAL A 24 7.42 11.83 -7.97
N ASN A 25 7.27 13.08 -8.41
CA ASN A 25 8.18 14.16 -8.06
C ASN A 25 8.14 14.45 -6.55
N LYS A 26 6.94 14.59 -5.98
CA LYS A 26 6.73 14.85 -4.55
C LYS A 26 7.40 13.77 -3.69
N LEU A 27 7.11 12.51 -3.96
CA LEU A 27 7.64 11.39 -3.16
C LEU A 27 9.13 11.17 -3.35
N SER A 28 9.68 11.49 -4.53
CA SER A 28 11.12 11.40 -4.76
C SER A 28 11.89 12.34 -3.84
N VAL A 29 11.39 13.57 -3.69
CA VAL A 29 11.95 14.58 -2.77
C VAL A 29 11.69 14.20 -1.32
N GLU A 30 10.44 13.93 -0.96
CA GLU A 30 10.04 13.66 0.43
C GLU A 30 10.73 12.43 1.01
N LEU A 31 10.82 11.35 0.24
CA LEU A 31 11.40 10.08 0.68
C LEU A 31 12.88 9.94 0.33
N HIS A 32 13.50 10.94 -0.30
CA HIS A 32 14.89 10.93 -0.75
C HIS A 32 15.25 9.68 -1.57
N VAL A 33 14.39 9.30 -2.51
CA VAL A 33 14.56 8.13 -3.38
C VAL A 33 14.48 8.53 -4.86
N PRO A 34 15.17 7.81 -5.76
CA PRO A 34 15.10 8.08 -7.19
C PRO A 34 13.67 7.99 -7.74
N LYS A 35 13.33 8.87 -8.69
CA LYS A 35 12.02 8.88 -9.37
C LYS A 35 11.71 7.52 -10.04
N SER A 36 12.71 6.81 -10.55
CA SER A 36 12.55 5.46 -11.11
C SER A 36 12.02 4.47 -10.05
N THR A 37 12.61 4.48 -8.86
CA THR A 37 12.18 3.66 -7.71
C THR A 37 10.76 4.01 -7.26
N VAL A 38 10.42 5.30 -7.23
CA VAL A 38 9.04 5.74 -6.92
C VAL A 38 8.05 5.23 -7.97
N ARG A 39 8.35 5.41 -9.26
CA ARG A 39 7.49 4.92 -10.35
C ARG A 39 7.31 3.41 -10.27
N TRP A 40 8.39 2.68 -9.98
CA TRP A 40 8.33 1.23 -9.84
C TRP A 40 7.41 0.83 -8.69
N ASN A 41 7.55 1.43 -7.50
CA ASN A 41 6.68 1.13 -6.35
C ASN A 41 5.20 1.47 -6.62
N LEU A 42 4.92 2.65 -7.19
CA LEU A 42 3.55 3.04 -7.56
C LEU A 42 2.99 2.14 -8.66
N GLY A 43 3.82 1.71 -9.61
CA GLY A 43 3.47 0.73 -10.63
C GLY A 43 3.02 -0.59 -10.00
N ARG A 44 3.80 -1.13 -9.05
CA ARG A 44 3.45 -2.36 -8.32
C ARG A 44 2.11 -2.23 -7.57
N LEU A 45 1.84 -1.07 -6.96
CA LEU A 45 0.55 -0.82 -6.31
C LEU A 45 -0.60 -0.80 -7.31
N ARG A 46 -0.42 -0.16 -8.46
CA ARG A 46 -1.41 -0.12 -9.54
C ARG A 46 -1.67 -1.51 -10.10
N ASP A 47 -0.61 -2.26 -10.41
CA ASP A 47 -0.69 -3.61 -10.98
C ASP A 47 -1.37 -4.59 -10.00
N SER A 48 -1.24 -4.36 -8.69
CA SER A 48 -1.94 -5.13 -7.65
C SER A 48 -3.40 -4.70 -7.40
N GLY A 49 -3.88 -3.69 -8.13
CA GLY A 49 -5.23 -3.13 -8.02
C GLY A 49 -5.45 -2.33 -6.74
N MET A 50 -4.41 -1.79 -6.11
CA MET A 50 -4.54 -0.99 -4.89
C MET A 50 -4.84 0.48 -5.20
N ILE A 51 -4.34 0.98 -6.33
CA ILE A 51 -4.51 2.37 -6.76
C ILE A 51 -4.96 2.45 -8.22
N ILE A 52 -5.66 3.52 -8.54
CA ILE A 52 -5.95 3.94 -9.92
C ILE A 52 -5.07 5.16 -10.23
N ALA A 53 -4.47 5.18 -11.41
CA ALA A 53 -3.67 6.28 -11.90
C ALA A 53 -3.71 6.34 -13.42
N GLY A 54 -3.50 7.54 -14.00
CA GLY A 54 -3.35 7.69 -15.44
C GLY A 54 -2.19 6.87 -16.02
N ASN A 55 -2.33 6.49 -17.27
CA ASN A 55 -1.33 5.75 -18.04
C ASN A 55 -1.07 6.46 -19.39
N LYS A 56 -0.39 5.78 -20.32
CA LYS A 56 -0.09 6.36 -21.64
C LYS A 56 -1.35 6.61 -22.47
N ASP A 57 -2.37 5.78 -22.28
CA ASP A 57 -3.64 5.77 -23.05
C ASP A 57 -4.74 6.62 -22.39
N ALA A 58 -4.64 6.83 -21.07
CA ALA A 58 -5.56 7.59 -20.25
C ALA A 58 -4.76 8.65 -19.45
N LYS A 59 -4.49 9.77 -20.10
CA LYS A 59 -3.80 10.93 -19.50
C LYS A 59 -4.75 11.72 -18.61
N GLY A 60 -4.19 12.46 -17.66
CA GLY A 60 -4.96 13.38 -16.81
C GLY A 60 -5.77 12.73 -15.69
N VAL A 61 -5.75 11.40 -15.55
CA VAL A 61 -6.43 10.70 -14.45
C VAL A 61 -5.67 10.92 -13.14
N PRO A 62 -6.28 11.59 -12.14
CA PRO A 62 -5.67 11.79 -10.84
C PRO A 62 -5.48 10.46 -10.12
N ILE A 63 -4.41 10.36 -9.33
CA ILE A 63 -4.14 9.16 -8.53
C ILE A 63 -5.13 9.06 -7.36
N LYS A 64 -5.70 7.87 -7.16
CA LYS A 64 -6.64 7.57 -6.08
C LYS A 64 -6.45 6.15 -5.57
N LEU A 65 -6.81 5.92 -4.32
CA LEU A 65 -6.95 4.56 -3.80
C LEU A 65 -8.19 3.89 -4.41
N THR A 66 -8.09 2.58 -4.61
CA THR A 66 -9.27 1.73 -4.83
C THR A 66 -9.86 1.34 -3.48
N GLU A 67 -11.06 0.75 -3.49
CA GLU A 67 -11.66 0.15 -2.29
C GLU A 67 -10.72 -0.87 -1.61
N LYS A 68 -10.05 -1.72 -2.41
CA LYS A 68 -9.05 -2.67 -1.91
C LYS A 68 -7.88 -1.96 -1.22
N GLY A 69 -7.42 -0.85 -1.78
CA GLY A 69 -6.36 -0.02 -1.20
C GLY A 69 -6.79 0.66 0.11
N GLU A 70 -8.02 1.14 0.19
CA GLU A 70 -8.58 1.73 1.40
C GLU A 70 -8.70 0.69 2.53
N ILE A 71 -9.26 -0.49 2.24
CA ILE A 71 -9.38 -1.58 3.20
C ILE A 71 -7.99 -2.00 3.71
N ALA A 72 -7.01 -2.17 2.80
CA ALA A 72 -5.64 -2.53 3.17
C ALA A 72 -4.99 -1.49 4.10
N LEU A 73 -5.27 -0.21 3.89
CA LEU A 73 -4.76 0.86 4.75
C LEU A 73 -5.47 0.91 6.11
N GLN A 74 -6.80 0.73 6.14
CA GLN A 74 -7.59 0.68 7.37
C GLN A 74 -7.18 -0.49 8.27
N ILE A 75 -6.99 -1.68 7.68
CA ILE A 75 -6.48 -2.86 8.40
C ILE A 75 -5.21 -2.53 9.17
N MET A 76 -4.32 -1.80 8.52
CA MET A 76 -2.99 -1.52 9.03
C MET A 76 -2.96 -0.40 10.06
N LYS A 77 -3.87 0.57 9.95
CA LYS A 77 -4.01 1.64 10.96
C LYS A 77 -4.70 1.17 12.25
N GLY A 78 -5.24 -0.06 12.26
CA GLY A 78 -6.04 -0.55 13.39
C GLY A 78 -7.38 0.18 13.53
N GLU A 79 -7.80 0.94 12.51
CA GLU A 79 -9.06 1.71 12.46
C GLU A 79 -10.28 0.81 12.17
N TYR A 80 -10.35 -0.34 12.84
CA TYR A 80 -11.46 -1.30 12.72
C TYR A 80 -12.63 -0.99 13.67
N GLU A 81 -13.02 0.29 13.76
CA GLU A 81 -14.29 0.66 14.40
C GLU A 81 -15.46 0.69 13.41
N PHE A 82 -15.20 0.67 12.10
CA PHE A 82 -16.22 0.99 11.09
C PHE A 82 -16.52 -0.08 10.03
N LEU A 83 -15.77 -1.19 9.98
CA LEU A 83 -16.15 -2.33 9.14
C LEU A 83 -17.15 -3.17 9.95
N GLY A 84 -18.43 -2.86 9.71
CA GLY A 84 -19.59 -3.32 10.47
C GLY A 84 -19.57 -4.79 10.84
N LYS A 85 -20.29 -5.09 11.92
CA LYS A 85 -20.44 -6.33 12.72
C LYS A 85 -20.60 -7.67 11.96
N ASN A 86 -20.48 -7.72 10.64
CA ASN A 86 -20.67 -8.89 9.78
C ASN A 86 -19.40 -9.36 9.02
N TYR A 87 -18.28 -8.64 9.07
CA TYR A 87 -17.03 -9.07 8.42
C TYR A 87 -15.82 -8.95 9.35
N CYS A 88 -15.70 -9.88 10.28
CA CYS A 88 -14.42 -10.20 10.90
C CYS A 88 -14.35 -11.71 11.17
N PRO A 89 -13.84 -12.51 10.20
CA PRO A 89 -13.53 -13.89 10.50
C PRO A 89 -12.44 -13.87 11.57
N LYS A 90 -12.73 -14.38 12.78
CA LYS A 90 -11.73 -14.56 13.86
C LYS A 90 -10.44 -15.25 13.36
N ALA A 91 -10.55 -16.01 12.27
CA ALA A 91 -9.43 -16.61 11.54
C ALA A 91 -8.43 -15.58 10.97
N LEU A 92 -8.88 -14.43 10.48
CA LEU A 92 -8.05 -13.40 9.86
C LEU A 92 -7.21 -12.67 10.92
N PHE A 93 -7.81 -12.37 12.08
CA PHE A 93 -7.09 -11.78 13.22
C PHE A 93 -6.06 -12.76 13.81
N LYS A 94 -6.43 -14.05 13.92
CA LYS A 94 -5.51 -15.11 14.38
C LYS A 94 -4.35 -15.33 13.40
N ALA A 95 -4.62 -15.29 12.09
CA ALA A 95 -3.59 -15.38 11.06
C ALA A 95 -2.65 -14.16 11.07
N MET A 96 -3.18 -12.95 11.22
CA MET A 96 -2.37 -11.74 11.30
C MET A 96 -1.48 -11.71 12.55
N HIS A 97 -2.00 -12.12 13.70
CA HIS A 97 -1.21 -12.26 14.93
C HIS A 97 -0.12 -13.32 14.78
N TYR A 98 -0.44 -14.44 14.13
CA TYR A 98 0.53 -15.50 13.81
C TYR A 98 1.65 -14.99 12.89
N PHE A 99 1.34 -14.27 11.81
CA PHE A 99 2.35 -13.69 10.91
C PHE A 99 3.17 -12.56 11.56
N HIS A 100 2.58 -11.78 12.47
CA HIS A 100 3.31 -10.73 13.17
C HIS A 100 4.29 -11.28 14.21
N ILE A 101 3.93 -12.36 14.90
CA ILE A 101 4.77 -13.00 15.91
C ILE A 101 5.82 -13.94 15.29
N HIS A 102 5.47 -14.68 14.23
CA HIS A 102 6.35 -15.72 13.66
C HIS A 102 7.00 -15.34 12.31
N GLY A 103 6.62 -14.20 11.71
CA GLY A 103 7.17 -13.76 10.42
C GLY A 103 8.64 -13.31 10.45
N ASN A 104 9.30 -13.36 11.62
CA ASN A 104 10.73 -13.07 11.80
C ASN A 104 11.58 -14.32 12.07
N ASP A 105 10.99 -15.50 12.23
CA ASP A 105 11.72 -16.71 12.61
C ASP A 105 12.18 -17.57 11.41
N ASP A 106 11.61 -17.34 10.22
CA ASP A 106 11.96 -18.11 9.01
C ASP A 106 13.29 -17.66 8.35
N GLU A 107 13.88 -16.54 8.77
CA GLU A 107 15.22 -16.12 8.33
C GLU A 107 16.35 -16.72 9.21
N ALA A 108 16.01 -17.33 10.35
CA ALA A 108 16.99 -17.91 11.28
C ALA A 108 17.29 -19.41 11.07
N LYS A 109 16.69 -20.08 10.07
CA LYS A 109 16.94 -21.51 9.77
C LYS A 109 17.55 -21.80 8.40
N LYS A 110 18.19 -20.80 7.78
CA LYS A 110 18.91 -20.97 6.50
C LYS A 110 20.36 -20.47 6.51
N ILE A 111 21.01 -20.56 7.67
CA ILE A 111 22.47 -20.50 7.77
C ILE A 111 22.88 -21.62 8.73
N HIS A 112 23.77 -22.48 8.25
CA HIS A 112 24.27 -23.74 8.82
C HIS A 112 24.14 -23.97 10.33
#